data_AF-A0A933W899-F1
#
_entry.id   AF-A0A933W899-F1
#
_cell.length_a   1.000
_cell.length_b   1.000
_cell.length_c   1.000
_cell.angle_alpha   90.00
_cell.angle_beta   90.00
_cell.angle_gamma   90.00
#
_symmetry.space_group_name_H-M   'P 1'
#
loop_
_entity.id
_entity.type
_entity.pdbx_description
1 polymer ?
#
loop_
_entity_poly.entity_id
_entity_poly.type
_entity_poly.pdbx_seq_one_letter_code
_entity_poly.pdbx_strand_id
1 'polypeptide(L)'
;MNLAILGRFDKTRKFFKRFELSIISCFFFLISLFSFFPFSEAKVVDRVAAVVNNRVITLSTLNAATELRKADIQIEEDISDEDLIREKILRELIDRSLIINEAEKFGMTKLPDAEITEALEEIKKAYPTEVEFEKALSRWGMNTEDLRLYIKEQITALKFIDQRIRFFVKISDEEIDKFYKEKKSSFGNKSLDEVKEEIEVYLTEEEVARQLEEYVKKIRAKAEIRINIGH
;
A
#
# COMPACT_ATOMS: atom_id res chain seq x y z
N MET A 1 -36.56 42.50 86.49
CA MET A 1 -37.99 42.40 86.12
C MET A 1 -38.08 42.35 84.61
N ASN A 2 -38.71 41.29 84.07
CA ASN A 2 -39.05 40.98 82.66
C ASN A 2 -37.90 40.73 81.66
N LEU A 3 -37.65 39.48 81.21
CA LEU A 3 -38.42 38.57 80.32
C LEU A 3 -38.25 38.89 78.83
N ALA A 4 -37.34 38.17 78.17
CA ALA A 4 -37.48 37.69 76.78
C ALA A 4 -36.26 36.82 76.38
N ILE A 5 -36.22 35.58 76.90
CA ILE A 5 -35.44 34.49 76.30
C ILE A 5 -36.41 33.71 75.41
N LEU A 6 -35.89 33.21 74.28
CA LEU A 6 -36.38 32.15 73.40
C LEU A 6 -36.96 32.62 72.05
N GLY A 7 -36.19 32.33 71.00
CA GLY A 7 -36.78 31.98 69.71
C GLY A 7 -36.17 32.67 68.49
N ARG A 8 -34.97 32.24 68.05
CA ARG A 8 -34.67 32.10 66.60
C ARG A 8 -33.35 31.40 66.24
N PHE A 9 -33.02 30.28 66.89
CA PHE A 9 -31.98 29.37 66.41
C PHE A 9 -32.56 28.39 65.36
N ASP A 10 -32.85 28.86 64.13
CA ASP A 10 -33.27 27.92 63.06
C ASP A 10 -32.98 28.39 61.61
N LYS A 11 -32.17 29.43 61.40
CA LYS A 11 -31.86 29.92 60.03
C LYS A 11 -30.52 29.43 59.46
N THR A 12 -29.62 28.90 60.27
CA THR A 12 -28.26 28.51 59.82
C THR A 12 -28.19 27.12 59.19
N ARG A 13 -29.16 26.23 59.47
CA ARG A 13 -29.14 24.83 58.98
C ARG A 13 -29.62 24.67 57.53
N LYS A 14 -30.47 25.58 57.03
CA LYS A 14 -30.97 25.57 55.63
C LYS A 14 -29.97 26.12 54.62
N PHE A 15 -29.03 26.97 55.05
CA PHE A 15 -28.04 27.59 54.17
C PHE A 15 -26.96 26.58 53.74
N PHE A 16 -26.48 25.74 54.66
CA PHE A 16 -25.48 24.70 54.37
C PHE A 16 -26.00 23.58 53.45
N LYS A 17 -27.26 23.13 53.59
CA LYS A 17 -27.83 22.09 52.71
C LYS A 17 -27.99 22.52 51.25
N ARG A 18 -28.22 23.81 50.98
CA ARG A 18 -28.31 24.34 49.59
C ARG A 18 -26.93 24.49 48.95
N PHE A 19 -25.88 24.69 49.75
CA PHE A 19 -24.51 24.82 49.27
C PHE A 19 -23.90 23.44 48.91
N GLU A 20 -24.18 22.40 49.69
CA GLU A 20 -23.68 21.04 49.40
C GLU A 20 -24.33 20.40 48.17
N LEU A 21 -25.64 20.60 47.94
CA LEU A 21 -26.29 20.12 46.71
C LEU A 21 -25.78 20.84 45.44
N SER A 22 -25.34 22.09 45.55
CA SER A 22 -24.85 22.87 44.40
C SER A 22 -23.42 22.49 44.00
N ILE A 23 -22.58 22.07 44.96
CA ILE A 23 -21.19 21.64 44.70
C ILE A 23 -21.17 20.23 44.09
N ILE A 24 -22.04 19.32 44.55
CA ILE A 24 -22.17 17.97 43.98
C ILE A 24 -22.69 18.03 42.53
N SER A 25 -23.60 18.96 42.22
CA SER A 25 -24.08 19.16 40.85
C SER A 25 -23.02 19.74 39.90
N CYS A 26 -22.08 20.57 40.39
CA CYS A 26 -20.95 21.05 39.59
C CYS A 26 -19.89 19.97 39.39
N PHE A 27 -19.67 19.09 40.37
CA PHE A 27 -18.71 17.99 40.26
C PHE A 27 -19.17 16.92 39.27
N PHE A 28 -20.48 16.63 39.21
CA PHE A 28 -21.05 15.73 38.21
C PHE A 28 -21.04 16.32 36.79
N PHE A 29 -21.18 17.64 36.64
CA PHE A 29 -21.11 18.33 35.36
C PHE A 29 -19.67 18.45 34.82
N LEU A 30 -18.67 18.56 35.71
CA LEU A 30 -17.25 18.56 35.35
C LEU A 30 -16.73 17.19 34.92
N ILE A 31 -17.23 16.10 35.51
CA ILE A 31 -16.90 14.73 35.08
C ILE A 31 -17.59 14.39 33.75
N SER A 32 -18.80 14.91 33.50
CA SER A 32 -19.48 14.75 32.22
C SER A 32 -18.80 15.49 31.06
N LEU A 33 -17.98 16.52 31.33
CA LEU A 33 -17.19 17.22 30.30
C LEU A 33 -15.86 16.52 29.97
N PHE A 34 -15.41 15.58 30.80
CA PHE A 34 -14.13 14.89 30.62
C PHE A 34 -14.26 13.56 29.85
N SER A 35 -15.49 13.11 29.55
CA SER A 35 -15.75 11.86 28.82
C SER A 35 -15.75 11.99 27.29
N PHE A 36 -15.47 13.18 26.76
CA PHE A 36 -15.27 13.42 25.33
C PHE A 36 -13.79 13.71 25.03
N PHE A 37 -12.89 12.83 25.48
CA PHE A 37 -11.63 12.68 24.75
C PHE A 37 -11.93 11.76 23.57
N PRO A 38 -11.96 12.26 22.31
CA PRO A 38 -11.93 11.36 21.18
C PRO A 38 -10.69 10.47 21.36
N PHE A 39 -10.92 9.17 21.46
CA PHE A 39 -9.86 8.18 21.46
C PHE A 39 -9.15 8.34 20.12
N SER A 40 -8.02 9.06 20.14
CA SER A 40 -7.16 9.14 18.97
C SER A 40 -6.65 7.73 18.76
N GLU A 41 -7.15 7.07 17.72
CA GLU A 41 -6.61 5.81 17.23
C GLU A 41 -5.10 6.02 17.05
N ALA A 42 -4.31 5.33 17.88
CA ALA A 42 -2.87 5.45 17.83
C ALA A 42 -2.40 4.86 16.50
N LYS A 43 -2.14 5.73 15.52
CA LYS A 43 -1.52 5.32 14.26
C LYS A 43 -0.21 4.63 14.58
N VAL A 44 -0.16 3.31 14.41
CA VAL A 44 1.06 2.52 14.60
C VAL A 44 2.13 3.17 13.73
N VAL A 45 3.24 3.58 14.35
CA VAL A 45 4.38 4.13 13.62
C VAL A 45 5.00 2.98 12.83
N ASP A 46 4.58 2.85 11.57
CA ASP A 46 5.09 1.84 10.67
C ASP A 46 6.59 2.04 10.41
N ARG A 47 7.34 0.94 10.35
CA ARG A 47 8.80 0.98 10.22
C ARG A 47 9.18 1.26 8.77
N VAL A 48 10.25 2.03 8.59
CA VAL A 48 10.80 2.34 7.27
C VAL A 48 11.69 1.19 6.80
N ALA A 49 11.34 0.57 5.67
CA ALA A 49 12.18 -0.44 5.00
C ALA A 49 13.19 0.23 4.04
N ALA A 50 12.75 1.26 3.31
CA ALA A 50 13.62 2.09 2.48
C ALA A 50 13.03 3.48 2.25
N VAL A 51 13.87 4.42 1.85
CA VAL A 51 13.49 5.76 1.38
C VAL A 51 14.04 5.93 -0.03
N VAL A 52 13.18 6.35 -0.96
CA VAL A 52 13.49 6.57 -2.37
C VAL A 52 13.09 7.99 -2.75
N ASN A 53 14.06 8.89 -2.87
CA ASN A 53 13.87 10.33 -2.93
C ASN A 53 13.00 10.79 -1.73
N ASN A 54 11.77 11.22 -1.99
CA ASN A 54 10.83 11.71 -0.98
C ASN A 54 9.75 10.66 -0.62
N ARG A 55 9.83 9.44 -1.17
CA ARG A 55 8.88 8.35 -0.91
C ARG A 55 9.44 7.39 0.13
N VAL A 56 8.59 6.95 1.04
CA VAL A 56 8.92 5.97 2.07
C VAL A 56 8.32 4.62 1.67
N ILE A 57 9.15 3.59 1.62
CA ILE A 57 8.72 2.20 1.53
C ILE A 57 8.69 1.66 2.95
N THR A 58 7.50 1.28 3.41
CA THR A 58 7.31 0.78 4.78
C THR A 58 7.49 -0.73 4.86
N LEU A 59 7.65 -1.23 6.08
CA LEU A 59 7.72 -2.67 6.34
C LEU A 59 6.38 -3.35 6.05
N SER A 60 5.24 -2.70 6.32
CA SER A 60 3.92 -3.22 5.93
C SER A 60 3.81 -3.42 4.42
N THR A 61 4.29 -2.45 3.63
CA THR A 61 4.33 -2.55 2.15
C THR A 61 5.18 -3.72 1.69
N LEU A 62 6.35 -3.92 2.31
CA LEU A 62 7.22 -5.05 2.02
C LEU A 62 6.55 -6.39 2.36
N ASN A 63 5.91 -6.48 3.52
CA ASN A 63 5.21 -7.70 3.94
C ASN A 63 4.02 -8.01 3.03
N ALA A 64 3.16 -7.03 2.73
CA ALA A 64 2.04 -7.19 1.81
C ALA A 64 2.50 -7.67 0.43
N ALA A 65 3.53 -7.04 -0.14
CA ALA A 65 4.08 -7.45 -1.42
C ALA A 65 4.66 -8.87 -1.37
N THR A 66 5.27 -9.27 -0.26
CA THR A 66 5.80 -10.63 -0.06
C THR A 66 4.69 -11.67 -0.04
N GLU A 67 3.63 -11.44 0.72
CA GLU A 67 2.52 -12.38 0.85
C GLU A 67 1.71 -12.50 -0.44
N LEU A 68 1.44 -11.37 -1.11
CA LEU A 68 0.79 -11.38 -2.42
C LEU A 68 1.62 -12.16 -3.46
N ARG A 69 2.95 -12.00 -3.44
CA ARG A 69 3.83 -12.71 -4.37
C ARG A 69 3.91 -14.22 -4.11
N LYS A 70 3.88 -14.64 -2.83
CA LYS A 70 3.82 -16.06 -2.44
C LYS A 70 2.54 -16.72 -2.97
N ALA A 71 1.41 -16.02 -2.95
CA ALA A 71 0.14 -16.52 -3.47
C ALA A 71 0.16 -16.77 -5.00
N ASP A 72 0.83 -15.90 -5.76
CA ASP A 72 0.89 -16.01 -7.23
C ASP A 72 1.76 -17.17 -7.74
N ILE A 73 2.84 -17.51 -7.04
CA ILE A 73 3.88 -18.42 -7.57
C ILE A 73 3.68 -19.86 -7.08
N GLN A 74 2.67 -20.15 -6.22
CA GLN A 74 2.57 -21.44 -5.50
C GLN A 74 3.92 -21.85 -4.91
N ILE A 75 4.63 -20.88 -4.36
CA ILE A 75 5.89 -21.13 -3.68
C ILE A 75 5.56 -21.97 -2.44
N GLU A 76 5.94 -23.25 -2.46
CA GLU A 76 6.03 -24.06 -1.25
C GLU A 76 6.97 -23.35 -0.26
N GLU A 77 6.66 -23.44 1.04
CA GLU A 77 7.42 -22.82 2.15
C GLU A 77 8.91 -23.24 2.22
N ASP A 78 9.38 -24.08 1.29
CA ASP A 78 10.72 -24.67 1.23
C ASP A 78 11.74 -23.81 0.46
N ILE A 79 11.49 -22.51 0.29
CA ILE A 79 12.56 -21.60 -0.18
C ILE A 79 13.50 -21.35 0.99
N SER A 80 14.72 -21.88 0.87
CA SER A 80 15.76 -21.91 1.91
C SER A 80 16.27 -20.55 2.39
N ASP A 81 15.66 -19.43 1.99
CA ASP A 81 16.11 -18.09 2.38
C ASP A 81 15.00 -17.04 2.18
N GLU A 82 14.09 -16.95 3.16
CA GLU A 82 13.03 -15.93 3.19
C GLU A 82 13.61 -14.51 3.08
N ASP A 83 14.81 -14.28 3.62
CA ASP A 83 15.49 -12.99 3.54
C ASP A 83 15.86 -12.63 2.10
N LEU A 84 16.36 -13.59 1.29
CA LEU A 84 16.62 -13.35 -0.14
C LEU A 84 15.36 -12.98 -0.92
N ILE A 85 14.21 -13.57 -0.59
CA ILE A 85 12.92 -13.21 -1.21
C ILE A 85 12.57 -11.76 -0.83
N ARG A 86 12.65 -11.43 0.46
CA ARG A 86 12.36 -10.09 0.95
C ARG A 86 13.27 -9.03 0.34
N GLU A 87 14.56 -9.33 0.16
CA GLU A 87 15.50 -8.44 -0.52
C GLU A 87 15.17 -8.24 -2.01
N LYS A 88 14.75 -9.29 -2.71
CA LYS A 88 14.30 -9.18 -4.10
C LYS A 88 13.05 -8.31 -4.19
N ILE A 89 12.06 -8.56 -3.35
CA ILE A 89 10.81 -7.79 -3.33
C ILE A 89 11.08 -6.34 -2.93
N LEU A 90 11.96 -6.06 -1.96
CA LEU A 90 12.32 -4.69 -1.64
C LEU A 90 12.97 -3.97 -2.84
N ARG A 91 13.83 -4.65 -3.60
CA ARG A 91 14.40 -4.06 -4.83
C ARG A 91 13.30 -3.73 -5.85
N GLU A 92 12.34 -4.63 -6.06
CA GLU A 92 11.18 -4.38 -6.92
C GLU A 92 10.34 -3.20 -6.42
N LEU A 93 10.14 -3.07 -5.11
CA LEU A 93 9.45 -1.93 -4.50
C LEU A 93 10.20 -0.61 -4.72
N ILE A 94 11.53 -0.63 -4.62
CA ILE A 94 12.38 0.53 -4.90
C ILE A 94 12.24 0.93 -6.37
N ASP A 95 12.38 -0.02 -7.29
CA ASP A 95 12.30 0.24 -8.73
C ASP A 95 10.89 0.76 -9.11
N ARG A 96 9.83 0.21 -8.53
CA ARG A 96 8.46 0.73 -8.67
C ARG A 96 8.34 2.15 -8.13
N SER A 97 8.89 2.43 -6.95
CA SER A 97 8.89 3.77 -6.36
C SER A 97 9.58 4.81 -7.26
N LEU A 98 10.67 4.42 -7.94
CA LEU A 98 11.32 5.25 -8.95
C LEU A 98 10.42 5.50 -10.17
N ILE A 99 9.72 4.47 -10.66
CA ILE A 99 8.75 4.61 -11.75
C ILE A 99 7.61 5.56 -11.36
N ILE A 100 7.10 5.49 -10.12
CA ILE A 100 6.06 6.41 -9.66
C ILE A 100 6.56 7.85 -9.58
N ASN A 101 7.79 8.08 -9.12
CA ASN A 101 8.39 9.42 -9.16
C ASN A 101 8.45 9.97 -10.59
N GLU A 102 8.72 9.13 -11.59
CA GLU A 102 8.67 9.55 -12.99
C GLU A 102 7.23 9.81 -13.45
N ALA A 103 6.29 8.91 -13.16
CA ALA A 103 4.87 9.07 -13.48
C ALA A 103 4.29 10.38 -12.92
N GLU A 104 4.70 10.80 -11.72
CA GLU A 104 4.34 12.09 -11.12
C GLU A 104 4.82 13.29 -11.93
N LYS A 105 6.06 13.25 -12.44
CA LYS A 105 6.61 14.32 -13.29
C LYS A 105 5.81 14.49 -14.59
N PHE A 106 5.20 13.42 -15.08
CA PHE A 106 4.33 13.43 -16.26
C PHE A 106 2.85 13.62 -15.92
N GLY A 107 2.48 13.80 -14.65
CA GLY A 107 1.09 14.02 -14.23
C GLY A 107 0.18 12.77 -14.34
N MET A 108 0.76 11.57 -14.35
CA MET A 108 0.06 10.30 -14.59
C MET A 108 -0.57 9.67 -13.32
N THR A 109 -0.51 10.33 -12.17
CA THR A 109 -1.03 9.80 -10.89
C THR A 109 -2.53 9.99 -10.67
N LYS A 110 -3.21 10.65 -11.60
CA LYS A 110 -4.67 10.82 -11.57
C LYS A 110 -5.32 9.59 -12.21
N LEU A 111 -5.81 8.69 -11.36
CA LEU A 111 -6.57 7.52 -11.76
C LEU A 111 -8.06 7.69 -11.39
N PRO A 112 -9.00 7.21 -12.22
CA PRO A 112 -10.39 7.06 -11.82
C PRO A 112 -10.50 6.13 -10.62
N ASP A 113 -11.34 6.50 -9.64
CA ASP A 113 -11.54 5.69 -8.44
C ASP A 113 -12.11 4.29 -8.75
N ALA A 114 -12.89 4.19 -9.83
CA ALA A 114 -13.46 2.93 -10.31
C ALA A 114 -12.39 1.88 -10.61
N GLU A 115 -11.23 2.26 -11.19
CA GLU A 115 -10.16 1.32 -11.51
C GLU A 115 -9.51 0.74 -10.23
N ILE A 116 -9.35 1.57 -9.20
CA ILE A 116 -8.78 1.15 -7.91
C ILE A 116 -9.79 0.23 -7.20
N THR A 117 -11.06 0.60 -7.22
CA THR A 117 -12.12 -0.18 -6.60
C THR A 117 -12.32 -1.53 -7.28
N GLU A 118 -12.29 -1.59 -8.62
CA GLU A 118 -12.38 -2.86 -9.35
C GLU A 118 -11.23 -3.81 -8.99
N ALA A 119 -9.99 -3.32 -8.98
CA ALA A 119 -8.83 -4.11 -8.59
C ALA A 119 -8.88 -4.54 -7.11
N LEU A 120 -9.38 -3.68 -6.22
CA LEU A 120 -9.61 -4.03 -4.81
C LEU A 120 -10.62 -5.17 -4.67
N GLU A 121 -11.76 -5.08 -5.36
CA GLU A 121 -12.77 -6.13 -5.34
C GLU A 121 -12.26 -7.46 -5.91
N GLU A 122 -11.38 -7.41 -6.92
CA GLU A 122 -10.74 -8.63 -7.44
C GLU A 122 -9.82 -9.29 -6.39
N ILE A 123 -9.03 -8.51 -5.65
CA ILE A 123 -8.21 -9.03 -4.55
C ILE A 123 -9.10 -9.60 -3.43
N LYS A 124 -10.22 -8.95 -3.12
CA LYS A 124 -11.18 -9.44 -2.11
C LYS A 124 -11.77 -10.80 -2.45
N LYS A 125 -11.99 -11.12 -3.74
CA LYS A 125 -12.50 -12.43 -4.18
C LYS A 125 -11.57 -13.60 -3.85
N ALA A 126 -10.27 -13.35 -3.63
CA ALA A 126 -9.33 -14.37 -3.18
C ALA A 126 -9.62 -14.83 -1.72
N TYR A 127 -10.47 -14.11 -0.99
CA TYR A 127 -10.79 -14.39 0.40
C TYR A 127 -12.24 -14.89 0.55
N PRO A 128 -12.48 -15.93 1.36
CA PRO A 128 -13.83 -16.49 1.54
C PRO A 128 -14.84 -15.52 2.19
N THR A 129 -14.35 -14.60 3.03
CA THR A 129 -15.19 -13.63 3.76
C THR A 129 -14.44 -12.32 3.97
N GLU A 130 -15.18 -11.23 4.17
CA GLU A 130 -14.61 -9.92 4.53
C GLU A 130 -13.77 -9.99 5.82
N VAL A 131 -14.16 -10.85 6.76
CA VAL A 131 -13.41 -11.05 8.02
C VAL A 131 -12.03 -11.66 7.76
N GLU A 132 -11.93 -12.62 6.83
CA GLU A 132 -10.64 -13.21 6.47
C GLU A 132 -9.78 -12.24 5.66
N PHE A 133 -10.39 -11.40 4.82
CA PHE A 133 -9.71 -10.32 4.13
C PHE A 133 -9.12 -9.29 5.10
N GLU A 134 -9.91 -8.79 6.05
CA GLU A 134 -9.44 -7.83 7.07
C GLU A 134 -8.35 -8.44 7.98
N LYS A 135 -8.44 -9.74 8.27
CA LYS A 135 -7.36 -10.47 8.97
C LYS A 135 -6.07 -10.51 8.14
N ALA A 136 -6.17 -10.71 6.82
CA ALA A 136 -5.01 -10.70 5.93
C ALA A 136 -4.35 -9.32 5.90
N LEU A 137 -5.15 -8.25 5.72
CA LEU A 137 -4.67 -6.86 5.81
C LEU A 137 -3.96 -6.59 7.14
N SER A 138 -4.57 -7.02 8.25
CA SER A 138 -3.99 -6.87 9.59
C SER A 138 -2.65 -7.59 9.73
N ARG A 139 -2.50 -8.79 9.14
CA ARG A 139 -1.21 -9.53 9.12
C ARG A 139 -0.14 -8.79 8.32
N TRP A 140 -0.54 -8.09 7.26
CA TRP A 140 0.35 -7.25 6.47
C TRP A 140 0.67 -5.92 7.15
N GLY A 141 -0.05 -5.56 8.22
CA GLY A 141 0.06 -4.25 8.87
C GLY A 141 -0.57 -3.13 8.05
N MET A 142 -1.58 -3.46 7.23
CA MET A 142 -2.32 -2.54 6.40
C MET A 142 -3.79 -2.45 6.83
N ASN A 143 -4.43 -1.34 6.52
CA ASN A 143 -5.89 -1.26 6.41
C ASN A 143 -6.31 -1.16 4.93
N THR A 144 -7.62 -1.08 4.68
CA THR A 144 -8.16 -0.98 3.32
C THR A 144 -7.65 0.25 2.56
N GLU A 145 -7.45 1.40 3.21
CA GLU A 145 -6.92 2.61 2.54
C GLU A 145 -5.45 2.46 2.14
N ASP A 146 -4.64 1.79 2.98
CA ASP A 146 -3.25 1.48 2.64
C ASP A 146 -3.19 0.56 1.41
N LEU A 147 -4.07 -0.46 1.34
CA LEU A 147 -4.16 -1.33 0.17
C LEU A 147 -4.65 -0.56 -1.07
N ARG A 148 -5.63 0.33 -0.95
CA ARG A 148 -6.09 1.19 -2.06
C ARG A 148 -4.93 2.04 -2.61
N LEU A 149 -4.11 2.61 -1.73
CA LEU A 149 -2.92 3.36 -2.15
C LEU A 149 -1.91 2.45 -2.85
N TYR A 150 -1.65 1.26 -2.32
CA TYR A 150 -0.77 0.27 -2.95
C TYR A 150 -1.24 -0.11 -4.36
N ILE A 151 -2.54 -0.39 -4.53
CA ILE A 151 -3.18 -0.70 -5.83
C ILE A 151 -3.04 0.48 -6.78
N LYS A 152 -3.32 1.69 -6.31
CA LYS A 152 -3.17 2.91 -7.11
C LYS A 152 -1.75 3.05 -7.66
N GLU A 153 -0.74 2.80 -6.83
CA GLU A 153 0.66 2.81 -7.27
C GLU A 153 0.94 1.70 -8.30
N GLN A 154 0.44 0.47 -8.09
CA GLN A 154 0.59 -0.61 -9.08
C GLN A 154 0.01 -0.22 -10.45
N ILE A 155 -1.23 0.26 -10.48
CA ILE A 155 -1.90 0.68 -11.74
C ILE A 155 -1.14 1.84 -12.39
N THR A 156 -0.69 2.82 -11.60
CA THR A 156 0.08 3.96 -12.10
C THR A 156 1.38 3.50 -12.76
N ALA A 157 2.11 2.57 -12.14
CA ALA A 157 3.34 2.03 -12.72
C ALA A 157 3.08 1.27 -14.02
N LEU A 158 2.04 0.43 -14.07
CA LEU A 158 1.66 -0.29 -15.29
C LEU A 158 1.31 0.66 -16.44
N LYS A 159 0.50 1.69 -16.18
CA LYS A 159 0.18 2.71 -17.20
C LYS A 159 1.40 3.50 -17.65
N PHE A 160 2.33 3.79 -16.75
CA PHE A 160 3.59 4.43 -17.11
C PHE A 160 4.40 3.54 -18.07
N ILE A 161 4.58 2.27 -17.74
CA ILE A 161 5.31 1.31 -18.58
C ILE A 161 4.64 1.22 -19.96
N ASP A 162 3.31 1.09 -19.99
CA ASP A 162 2.55 1.00 -21.22
C ASP A 162 2.75 2.23 -22.14
N GLN A 163 2.54 3.43 -21.60
CA GLN A 163 2.56 4.66 -22.40
C GLN A 163 3.96 5.18 -22.70
N ARG A 164 4.95 4.88 -21.85
CA ARG A 164 6.30 5.48 -21.94
C ARG A 164 7.36 4.52 -22.44
N ILE A 165 7.13 3.22 -22.32
CA ILE A 165 8.06 2.18 -22.77
C ILE A 165 7.40 1.38 -23.90
N ARG A 166 6.33 0.63 -23.61
CA ARG A 166 5.69 -0.30 -24.56
C ARG A 166 5.22 0.37 -25.84
N PHE A 167 4.58 1.54 -25.75
CA PHE A 167 4.10 2.28 -26.92
C PHE A 167 5.20 2.59 -27.97
N PHE A 168 6.47 2.65 -27.54
CA PHE A 168 7.60 2.93 -28.43
C PHE A 168 8.32 1.67 -28.94
N VAL A 169 7.94 0.49 -28.44
CA VAL A 169 8.47 -0.79 -28.91
C VAL A 169 7.81 -1.17 -30.22
N LYS A 170 8.64 -1.50 -31.22
CA LYS A 170 8.20 -1.98 -32.53
C LYS A 170 9.08 -3.15 -32.94
N ILE A 171 8.45 -4.26 -33.28
CA ILE A 171 9.13 -5.45 -33.77
C ILE A 171 8.97 -5.49 -35.29
N SER A 172 10.08 -5.58 -36.00
CA SER A 172 10.10 -5.69 -37.45
C SER A 172 9.85 -7.12 -37.92
N ASP A 173 9.35 -7.28 -39.15
CA ASP A 173 9.20 -8.59 -39.78
C ASP A 173 10.57 -9.30 -39.87
N GLU A 174 11.65 -8.56 -40.11
CA GLU A 174 13.01 -9.11 -40.14
C GLU A 174 13.46 -9.70 -38.81
N GLU A 175 13.08 -9.09 -37.68
CA GLU A 175 13.37 -9.61 -36.33
C GLU A 175 12.59 -10.89 -36.04
N ILE A 176 11.32 -10.95 -36.44
CA ILE A 176 10.48 -12.15 -36.32
C ILE A 176 11.07 -13.28 -37.17
N ASP A 177 11.43 -12.98 -38.42
CA ASP A 177 12.06 -13.91 -39.35
C ASP A 177 13.36 -14.49 -38.79
N LYS A 178 14.19 -13.62 -38.21
CA LYS A 178 15.47 -14.00 -37.61
C LYS A 178 15.25 -14.89 -36.40
N PHE A 179 14.36 -14.50 -35.49
CA PHE A 179 14.04 -15.29 -34.30
C PHE A 179 13.50 -16.68 -34.66
N TYR A 180 12.58 -16.75 -35.62
CA TYR A 180 12.04 -18.02 -36.12
C TYR A 180 13.14 -18.93 -36.69
N LYS A 181 14.07 -18.37 -37.48
CA LYS A 181 15.19 -19.13 -38.05
C LYS A 181 16.16 -19.62 -36.96
N GLU A 182 16.48 -18.78 -35.97
CA GLU A 182 17.38 -19.11 -34.87
C GLU A 182 16.78 -20.14 -33.90
N LYS A 183 15.46 -20.11 -33.68
CA LYS A 183 14.73 -21.01 -32.77
C LYS A 183 13.90 -22.07 -33.50
N LYS A 184 14.21 -22.35 -34.78
CA LYS A 184 13.40 -23.24 -35.63
C LYS A 184 13.11 -24.60 -35.01
N SER A 185 14.08 -25.19 -34.31
CA SER A 185 13.91 -26.48 -33.61
C SER A 185 12.86 -26.44 -32.49
N SER A 186 12.63 -25.28 -31.87
CA SER A 186 11.65 -25.09 -30.79
C SER A 186 10.21 -25.03 -31.30
N PHE A 187 10.00 -24.72 -32.59
CA PHE A 187 8.67 -24.62 -33.20
C PHE A 187 8.20 -25.92 -33.88
N GLY A 188 9.06 -26.95 -33.91
CA GLY A 188 8.76 -28.21 -34.58
C GLY A 188 8.49 -28.04 -36.06
N ASN A 189 7.33 -28.51 -36.53
CA ASN A 189 6.92 -28.41 -37.94
C ASN A 189 6.05 -27.18 -38.25
N LYS A 190 5.77 -26.31 -37.27
CA LYS A 190 4.97 -25.11 -37.48
C LYS A 190 5.71 -24.15 -38.42
N SER A 191 4.99 -23.62 -39.41
CA SER A 191 5.45 -22.57 -40.31
C SER A 191 5.59 -21.23 -39.58
N LEU A 192 6.29 -20.28 -40.19
CA LEU A 192 6.43 -18.93 -39.64
C LEU A 192 5.07 -18.26 -39.43
N ASP A 193 4.17 -18.35 -40.41
CA ASP A 193 2.85 -17.71 -40.35
C ASP A 193 2.01 -18.22 -39.16
N GLU A 194 2.17 -19.49 -38.78
CA GLU A 194 1.46 -20.09 -37.64
C GLU A 194 1.96 -19.62 -36.28
N VAL A 195 3.20 -19.12 -36.20
CA VAL A 195 3.82 -18.69 -34.93
C VAL A 195 4.19 -17.20 -34.91
N LYS A 196 3.93 -16.47 -35.99
CA LYS A 196 4.34 -15.07 -36.16
C LYS A 196 3.85 -14.20 -35.00
N GLU A 197 2.57 -14.29 -34.66
CA GLU A 197 1.96 -13.51 -33.57
C GLU A 197 2.57 -13.87 -32.20
N GLU A 198 2.80 -15.16 -31.94
CA GLU A 198 3.43 -15.61 -30.69
C GLU A 198 4.87 -15.09 -30.57
N ILE A 199 5.63 -15.11 -31.67
CA ILE A 199 6.98 -14.57 -31.73
C ILE A 199 6.96 -13.04 -31.54
N GLU A 200 6.05 -12.34 -32.22
CA GLU A 200 5.94 -10.88 -32.11
C GLU A 200 5.61 -10.45 -30.67
N VAL A 201 4.66 -11.12 -30.01
CA VAL A 201 4.34 -10.89 -28.59
C VAL A 201 5.58 -11.16 -27.73
N TYR A 202 6.25 -12.30 -27.91
CA TYR A 202 7.44 -12.64 -27.13
C TYR A 202 8.55 -11.59 -27.29
N LEU A 203 8.89 -11.22 -28.52
CA LEU A 203 9.92 -10.22 -28.82
C LEU A 203 9.52 -8.84 -28.29
N THR A 204 8.23 -8.49 -28.34
CA THR A 204 7.71 -7.26 -27.76
C THR A 204 7.92 -7.24 -26.25
N GLU A 205 7.56 -8.32 -25.54
CA GLU A 205 7.75 -8.40 -24.09
C GLU A 205 9.23 -8.38 -23.70
N GLU A 206 10.10 -9.08 -24.46
CA GLU A 206 11.54 -9.08 -24.24
C GLU A 206 12.12 -7.67 -24.42
N GLU A 207 11.73 -6.97 -25.48
CA GLU A 207 12.20 -5.62 -25.77
C GLU A 207 11.65 -4.59 -24.77
N VAL A 208 10.38 -4.72 -24.34
CA VAL A 208 9.81 -3.91 -23.26
C VAL A 208 10.59 -4.10 -21.97
N ALA A 209 10.87 -5.34 -21.59
CA ALA A 209 11.62 -5.65 -20.37
C ALA A 209 13.04 -5.05 -20.43
N ARG A 210 13.73 -5.19 -21.57
CA ARG A 210 15.07 -4.63 -21.78
C ARG A 210 15.06 -3.10 -21.69
N GLN A 211 14.10 -2.43 -22.34
CA GLN A 211 13.99 -0.97 -22.29
C GLN A 211 13.61 -0.48 -20.89
N LEU A 212 12.73 -1.20 -20.19
CA LEU A 212 12.37 -0.90 -18.81
C LEU A 212 13.56 -1.02 -17.88
N GLU A 213 14.34 -2.10 -17.98
CA GLU A 213 15.55 -2.30 -17.16
C GLU A 213 16.55 -1.14 -17.38
N GLU A 214 16.83 -0.79 -18.63
CA GLU A 214 17.71 0.33 -18.95
C GLU A 214 17.15 1.68 -18.48
N TYR A 215 15.83 1.88 -18.53
CA TYR A 215 15.18 3.07 -18.00
C TYR A 215 15.31 3.16 -16.48
N VAL A 216 14.97 2.07 -15.76
CA VAL A 216 15.09 1.96 -14.30
C VAL A 216 16.52 2.19 -13.85
N LYS A 217 17.51 1.59 -14.53
CA LYS A 217 18.93 1.81 -14.28
C LYS A 217 19.32 3.29 -14.38
N LYS A 218 18.84 4.00 -15.41
CA LYS A 218 19.11 5.44 -15.60
C LYS A 218 18.50 6.31 -14.51
N ILE A 219 17.27 6.04 -14.09
CA ILE A 219 16.62 6.83 -13.03
C ILE A 219 17.17 6.48 -11.64
N ARG A 220 17.53 5.21 -11.41
CA ARG A 220 18.18 4.75 -10.18
C ARG A 220 19.52 5.41 -9.95
N ALA A 221 20.33 5.58 -11.00
CA ALA A 221 21.62 6.26 -10.94
C ALA A 221 21.52 7.75 -10.52
N LYS A 222 20.33 8.35 -10.61
CA LYS A 222 20.06 9.75 -10.27
C LYS A 222 19.28 9.91 -8.96
N ALA A 223 18.87 8.81 -8.34
CA ALA A 223 17.97 8.82 -7.19
C ALA A 223 18.73 8.73 -5.87
N GLU A 224 18.15 9.32 -4.83
CA GLU A 224 18.60 9.12 -3.46
C GLU A 224 17.89 7.90 -2.87
N ILE A 225 18.63 6.81 -2.63
CA ILE A 225 18.08 5.57 -2.07
C ILE A 225 18.77 5.27 -0.74
N ARG A 226 17.99 5.10 0.32
CA ARG A 226 18.45 4.68 1.64
C ARG A 226 17.68 3.45 2.07
N ILE A 227 18.38 2.34 2.33
CA ILE A 227 17.76 1.09 2.77
C ILE A 227 17.95 0.98 4.28
N ASN A 228 16.87 0.69 5.00
CA ASN A 228 16.79 0.76 6.47
C ASN A 228 16.40 -0.59 7.12
N ILE A 229 16.33 -1.68 6.36
CA ILE A 229 16.25 -3.02 6.94
C ILE A 229 17.57 -3.32 7.66
N GLY A 230 17.54 -3.31 8.99
CA GLY A 230 18.63 -3.84 9.81
C GLY A 230 18.59 -5.37 9.80
N HIS A 231 19.78 -5.99 9.78
CA HIS A 231 19.97 -7.35 10.28
C HIS A 231 19.73 -7.39 11.79
#